data_AF-A0A8S3UP52-F1
#
_entry.id   AF-A0A8S3UP52-F1
#
_cell.length_a   1.000
_cell.length_b   1.000
_cell.length_c   1.000
_cell.angle_alpha   90.00
_cell.angle_beta   90.00
_cell.angle_gamma   90.00
#
_symmetry.space_group_name_H-M   'P 1'
#
loop_
_entity.id
_entity.type
_entity.pdbx_description
1 polymer ?
#
loop_
_entity_poly.entity_id
_entity_poly.type
_entity_poly.pdbx_seq_one_letter_code
_entity_poly.pdbx_strand_id
1 'polypeptide(L)'
;MTQKNTRYFAKIVRTSCGFKCLGQLHQKHDLSQLQDAEEDIRKEMEVQLFENKYAEQLSALSDKLSQNRKKLAHSEERLKMKLELRNFECGGMCADNAGNILVSDSRHHSVYVLDKELKYKNKLYDSKNGLDKPTAISLLNDHIWVADGNQIFIFPYANE
;
A
#
# COMPACT_ATOMS: atom_id res chain seq x y z
N MET A 1 35.51 17.50 49.85
CA MET A 1 34.50 17.86 48.82
C MET A 1 33.69 19.04 49.35
N THR A 2 33.72 20.14 48.62
CA THR A 2 33.30 21.49 49.05
C THR A 2 31.79 21.69 49.09
N GLN A 3 31.30 22.45 50.09
CA GLN A 3 29.92 22.88 50.39
C GLN A 3 29.10 23.48 49.22
N LYS A 4 29.64 23.58 48.00
CA LYS A 4 28.97 24.11 46.81
C LYS A 4 28.08 23.07 46.09
N ASN A 5 28.28 21.77 46.31
CA ASN A 5 27.50 20.74 45.59
C ASN A 5 26.12 20.43 46.19
N THR A 6 25.83 20.83 47.44
CA THR A 6 24.55 20.54 48.10
C THR A 6 23.43 21.53 47.76
N ARG A 7 23.74 22.68 47.15
CA ARG A 7 22.70 23.67 46.75
C ARG A 7 22.04 23.38 45.41
N TYR A 8 22.68 22.62 44.53
CA TYR A 8 22.13 22.37 43.19
C TYR A 8 21.07 21.25 43.18
N PHE A 9 21.24 20.22 44.02
CA PHE A 9 20.29 19.10 44.12
C PHE A 9 18.93 19.49 44.70
N ALA A 10 18.89 20.50 45.58
CA ALA A 10 17.65 20.94 46.23
C ALA A 10 16.62 21.57 45.28
N LYS A 11 17.04 22.02 44.08
CA LYS A 11 16.12 22.69 43.14
C LYS A 11 15.35 21.69 42.27
N ILE A 12 15.94 20.54 41.93
CA ILE A 12 15.30 19.52 41.10
C ILE A 12 14.33 18.66 41.93
N VAL A 13 14.73 18.26 43.14
CA VAL A 13 13.89 17.46 44.06
C VAL A 13 12.62 18.20 44.51
N ARG A 14 12.66 19.54 44.58
CA ARG A 14 11.48 20.37 44.94
C ARG A 14 10.31 20.25 43.96
N THR A 15 10.58 19.96 42.70
CA THR A 15 9.57 19.93 41.64
C THR A 15 8.98 18.54 41.42
N SER A 16 9.74 17.48 41.67
CA SER A 16 9.31 16.10 41.37
C SER A 16 8.59 15.42 42.55
N CYS A 17 9.02 15.69 43.80
CA CYS A 17 8.57 14.90 44.96
C CYS A 17 7.48 15.58 45.81
N GLY A 18 6.90 16.72 45.38
CA GLY A 18 5.82 17.38 46.13
C GLY A 18 6.18 17.86 47.54
N PHE A 19 7.47 17.89 47.92
CA PHE A 19 7.92 18.38 49.22
C PHE A 19 7.73 19.90 49.32
N LYS A 20 6.60 20.34 49.89
CA LYS A 20 6.38 21.72 50.36
C LYS A 20 7.31 22.01 51.53
N CYS A 21 8.53 22.44 51.24
CA CYS A 21 9.44 22.91 52.27
C CYS A 21 9.06 24.35 52.66
N LEU A 22 8.08 24.46 53.56
CA LEU A 22 7.62 25.71 54.16
C LEU A 22 8.68 26.22 55.15
N GLY A 23 9.58 27.08 54.66
CA GLY A 23 10.09 28.26 55.37
C GLY A 23 10.83 28.15 56.70
N GLN A 24 10.88 27.03 57.44
CA GLN A 24 11.54 26.98 58.74
C GLN A 24 12.30 25.66 58.96
N LEU A 25 13.60 25.81 59.27
CA LEU A 25 14.58 24.80 59.66
C LEU A 25 14.77 23.63 58.67
N HIS A 26 15.83 23.72 57.85
CA HIS A 26 16.39 22.54 57.19
C HIS A 26 16.88 21.56 58.27
N GLN A 27 16.09 20.54 58.61
CA GLN A 27 16.67 19.31 59.13
C GLN A 27 17.64 18.79 58.07
N LYS A 28 18.85 18.40 58.48
CA LYS A 28 19.74 17.64 57.61
C LYS A 28 18.97 16.38 57.21
N HIS A 29 18.52 16.32 55.96
CA HIS A 29 18.01 15.08 55.40
C HIS A 29 19.09 14.03 55.59
N ASP A 30 18.69 12.90 56.17
CA ASP A 30 19.60 11.78 56.34
C ASP A 30 20.10 11.34 54.96
N LEU A 31 21.36 10.93 54.87
CA LEU A 31 21.98 10.55 53.60
C LEU A 31 21.19 9.43 52.92
N SER A 32 20.60 8.53 53.71
CA SER A 32 19.68 7.48 53.25
C SER A 32 18.50 8.05 52.47
N GLN A 33 17.84 9.09 52.99
CA GLN A 33 16.64 9.66 52.36
C GLN A 33 16.92 10.31 51.01
N LEU A 34 18.14 10.84 50.84
CA LEU A 34 18.60 11.38 49.56
C LEU A 34 18.95 10.27 48.57
N GLN A 35 19.53 9.16 49.04
CA GLN A 35 19.84 7.99 48.22
C GLN A 35 18.56 7.30 47.73
N ASP A 36 17.57 7.14 48.61
CA ASP A 36 16.27 6.55 48.26
C ASP A 36 15.55 7.38 47.18
N ALA A 37 15.53 8.72 47.35
CA ALA A 37 14.93 9.61 46.36
C ALA A 37 15.68 9.62 45.02
N GLU A 38 17.01 9.48 45.02
CA GLU A 38 17.81 9.35 43.80
C GLU A 38 17.50 8.04 43.07
N GLU A 39 17.32 6.95 43.80
CA GLU A 39 16.98 5.65 43.23
C GLU A 39 15.56 5.64 42.63
N ASP A 40 14.60 6.30 43.27
CA ASP A 40 13.24 6.44 42.75
C ASP A 40 13.21 7.26 41.45
N ILE A 41 13.89 8.41 41.41
CA ILE A 41 14.02 9.23 40.19
C ILE A 41 14.68 8.43 39.07
N ARG A 42 15.71 7.63 39.39
CA ARG A 42 16.38 6.77 38.41
C ARG A 42 15.44 5.72 37.83
N LYS A 43 14.64 5.04 38.67
CA LYS A 43 13.65 4.06 38.22
C LYS A 43 12.58 4.71 37.32
N GLU A 44 12.09 5.89 37.68
CA GLU A 44 11.13 6.64 36.83
C GLU A 44 11.73 7.02 35.47
N MET A 45 12.97 7.51 35.45
CA MET A 45 13.67 7.83 34.20
C MET A 45 13.90 6.59 33.32
N GLU A 46 14.23 5.44 33.92
CA GLU A 46 14.40 4.18 33.20
C GLU A 46 13.09 3.71 32.55
N VAL A 47 11.95 3.86 33.24
CA VAL A 47 10.62 3.57 32.69
C VAL A 47 10.32 4.50 31.50
N GLN A 48 10.52 5.81 31.63
CA GLN A 48 10.27 6.75 30.54
C GLN A 48 11.17 6.51 29.32
N LEU A 49 12.45 6.20 29.55
CA LEU A 49 13.38 5.84 28.46
C LEU A 49 12.91 4.57 27.73
N PHE A 50 12.38 3.59 28.47
CA PHE A 50 11.83 2.37 27.89
C PHE A 50 10.57 2.66 27.07
N GLU A 51 9.64 3.46 27.59
CA GLU A 51 8.41 3.87 26.90
C GLU A 51 8.71 4.64 25.61
N ASN A 52 9.65 5.60 25.66
CA ASN A 52 10.06 6.37 24.48
C ASN A 52 10.68 5.46 23.41
N LYS A 53 11.55 4.54 23.80
CA LYS A 53 12.17 3.59 22.87
C LYS A 53 11.13 2.66 22.24
N TYR A 54 10.13 2.24 23.01
CA TYR A 54 9.02 1.43 22.50
C TYR A 54 8.14 2.22 21.52
N ALA A 55 7.85 3.49 21.80
CA ALA A 55 7.09 4.37 20.92
C ALA A 55 7.82 4.61 19.58
N GLU A 56 9.13 4.83 19.61
CA GLU A 56 9.95 4.95 18.39
C GLU A 56 9.89 3.68 17.54
N GLN A 57 10.03 2.50 18.16
CA GLN A 57 9.94 1.22 17.47
C GLN A 57 8.57 1.00 16.82
N LEU A 58 7.48 1.35 17.52
CA LEU A 58 6.12 1.29 16.97
C LEU A 58 5.95 2.22 15.77
N SER A 59 6.49 3.45 15.84
CA SER A 59 6.43 4.40 14.72
C SER A 59 7.15 3.87 13.48
N ALA A 60 8.37 3.34 13.65
CA ALA A 60 9.15 2.78 12.56
C ALA A 60 8.50 1.53 11.93
N LEU A 61 7.81 0.71 12.75
CA LEU A 61 7.06 -0.44 12.26
C LEU A 61 5.83 -0.01 11.45
N SER A 62 5.12 1.03 11.90
CA SER A 62 3.98 1.62 11.20
C SER A 62 4.37 2.16 9.82
N ASP A 63 5.50 2.87 9.74
CA ASP A 63 6.02 3.38 8.48
C ASP A 63 6.40 2.26 7.51
N LYS A 64 7.06 1.21 8.01
CA LYS A 64 7.37 0.01 7.20
C LYS A 64 6.10 -0.68 6.69
N LEU A 65 5.07 -0.80 7.52
CA LEU A 65 3.77 -1.35 7.13
C LEU A 65 3.11 -0.51 6.03
N SER A 66 3.13 0.82 6.17
CA SER A 66 2.62 1.75 5.16
C SER A 66 3.35 1.59 3.81
N GLN A 67 4.68 1.52 3.83
CA GLN A 67 5.48 1.29 2.63
C GLN A 67 5.20 -0.08 1.99
N ASN A 68 5.07 -1.13 2.80
CA ASN A 68 4.77 -2.46 2.30
C ASN A 68 3.37 -2.54 1.67
N ARG A 69 2.37 -1.87 2.24
CA ARG A 69 1.03 -1.76 1.63
C ARG A 69 1.08 -1.10 0.25
N LYS A 70 1.86 -0.03 0.09
CA LYS A 70 2.04 0.63 -1.21
C LYS A 70 2.72 -0.28 -2.23
N LYS A 71 3.77 -1.02 -1.81
CA LYS A 71 4.45 -2.00 -2.68
C LYS A 71 3.50 -3.14 -3.08
N LEU A 72 2.69 -3.63 -2.15
CA LEU A 72 1.71 -4.68 -2.40
C LEU A 72 0.67 -4.21 -3.42
N ALA A 73 0.05 -3.05 -3.22
CA ALA A 73 -0.93 -2.49 -4.15
C ALA A 73 -0.35 -2.34 -5.57
N HIS A 74 0.88 -1.84 -5.69
CA HIS A 74 1.55 -1.72 -6.99
C HIS A 74 1.85 -3.09 -7.62
N SER A 75 2.22 -4.09 -6.82
CA SER A 75 2.46 -5.44 -7.30
C SER A 75 1.17 -6.16 -7.73
N GLU A 76 0.07 -5.93 -7.02
CA GLU A 76 -1.26 -6.45 -7.33
C GLU A 76 -1.79 -5.87 -8.64
N GLU A 77 -1.65 -4.55 -8.83
CA GLU A 77 -2.02 -3.87 -10.08
C GLU A 77 -1.20 -4.40 -11.26
N ARG A 78 0.11 -4.61 -11.06
CA ARG A 78 0.98 -5.21 -12.09
C ARG A 78 0.64 -6.67 -12.37
N LEU A 79 0.22 -7.44 -11.36
CA LEU A 79 -0.23 -8.82 -11.52
C LEU A 79 -1.59 -8.89 -12.23
N LYS A 80 -2.52 -7.98 -11.90
CA LYS A 80 -3.81 -7.85 -12.57
C LYS A 80 -3.63 -7.54 -14.06
N MET A 81 -2.79 -6.56 -14.39
CA MET A 81 -2.45 -6.29 -15.80
C MET A 81 -1.78 -7.49 -16.49
N LYS A 82 -0.89 -8.21 -15.80
CA LYS A 82 -0.27 -9.42 -16.37
C LYS A 82 -1.26 -10.57 -16.56
N LEU A 83 -2.25 -10.73 -15.68
CA LEU A 83 -3.28 -11.76 -15.76
C LEU A 83 -4.30 -11.47 -16.86
N GLU A 84 -4.67 -10.19 -17.02
CA GLU A 84 -5.61 -9.75 -18.06
C GLU A 84 -4.98 -9.84 -19.46
N LEU A 85 -3.67 -9.57 -19.61
CA LEU A 85 -3.01 -9.57 -20.94
C LEU A 85 -2.30 -10.87 -21.33
N ARG A 86 -1.90 -11.75 -20.40
CA ARG A 86 -1.17 -13.00 -20.73
C ARG A 86 -2.05 -14.20 -21.09
N ASN A 87 -3.37 -14.07 -21.00
CA ASN A 87 -4.28 -15.19 -21.24
C ASN A 87 -4.98 -15.15 -22.61
N PHE A 88 -4.73 -14.12 -23.43
CA PHE A 88 -5.24 -14.11 -24.81
C PHE A 88 -4.47 -15.13 -25.66
N GLU A 89 -5.18 -16.11 -26.21
CA GLU A 89 -4.66 -16.86 -27.35
C GLU A 89 -5.09 -16.11 -28.61
N CYS A 90 -4.35 -15.05 -28.92
CA CYS A 90 -4.64 -14.16 -30.03
C CYS A 90 -4.49 -14.90 -31.36
N GLY A 91 -5.62 -15.24 -31.99
CA GLY A 91 -5.64 -15.75 -33.36
C GLY A 91 -5.35 -14.64 -34.38
N GLY A 92 -5.89 -13.45 -34.14
CA GLY A 92 -5.81 -12.31 -35.05
C GLY A 92 -6.13 -10.99 -34.36
N MET A 93 -5.67 -9.90 -34.97
CA MET A 93 -5.90 -8.54 -34.49
C MET A 93 -6.11 -7.57 -35.65
N CYS A 94 -6.93 -6.54 -35.42
CA CYS A 94 -7.06 -5.38 -36.29
C CYS A 94 -7.23 -4.13 -35.43
N ALA A 95 -7.16 -2.95 -36.05
CA ALA A 95 -7.37 -1.69 -35.35
C ALA A 95 -8.50 -0.90 -36.02
N ASP A 96 -9.22 -0.11 -35.23
CA ASP A 96 -10.17 0.86 -35.74
C ASP A 96 -9.53 2.23 -35.98
N ASN A 97 -10.30 3.15 -36.58
CA ASN A 97 -9.83 4.51 -36.87
C ASN A 97 -9.56 5.37 -35.62
N ALA A 98 -10.08 4.96 -34.44
CA ALA A 98 -9.82 5.62 -33.16
C ALA A 98 -8.55 5.10 -32.47
N GLY A 99 -7.93 4.05 -33.01
CA GLY A 99 -6.75 3.39 -32.45
C GLY A 99 -7.08 2.37 -31.37
N ASN A 100 -8.33 1.94 -31.22
CA ASN A 100 -8.64 0.76 -30.42
C ASN A 100 -8.22 -0.49 -31.21
N ILE A 101 -7.74 -1.50 -30.50
CA ILE A 101 -7.24 -2.75 -31.05
C ILE A 101 -8.27 -3.83 -30.76
N LEU A 102 -8.78 -4.46 -31.81
CA LEU A 102 -9.67 -5.61 -31.72
C LEU A 102 -8.86 -6.89 -31.77
N VAL A 103 -9.16 -7.84 -30.88
CA VAL A 103 -8.43 -9.10 -30.74
C VAL A 103 -9.41 -10.26 -30.74
N SER A 104 -9.18 -11.24 -31.60
CA SER A 104 -9.87 -12.53 -31.51
C SER A 104 -9.08 -13.48 -30.62
N ASP A 105 -9.73 -14.00 -29.58
CA ASP A 105 -9.14 -14.92 -28.60
C ASP A 105 -9.77 -16.30 -28.74
N SER A 106 -9.01 -17.23 -29.33
CA SER A 106 -9.46 -18.60 -29.58
C SER A 106 -9.62 -19.41 -28.30
N ARG A 107 -8.92 -19.05 -27.22
CA ARG A 107 -8.98 -19.75 -25.93
C ARG A 107 -10.23 -19.38 -25.13
N HIS A 108 -10.65 -18.12 -25.24
CA HIS A 108 -11.85 -17.64 -24.55
C HIS A 108 -13.07 -17.54 -25.47
N HIS A 109 -12.99 -18.05 -26.70
CA HIS A 109 -14.10 -18.07 -27.65
C HIS A 109 -14.71 -16.67 -27.82
N SER A 110 -13.87 -15.62 -27.88
CA SER A 110 -14.31 -14.22 -27.70
C SER A 110 -13.57 -13.25 -28.61
N VAL A 111 -14.19 -12.09 -28.84
CA VAL A 111 -13.56 -10.90 -29.43
C VAL A 111 -13.52 -9.78 -28.40
N TYR A 112 -12.35 -9.19 -28.24
CA TYR A 112 -12.06 -8.14 -27.27
C TYR A 112 -11.65 -6.83 -27.94
N VAL A 113 -11.83 -5.73 -27.21
CA VAL A 113 -11.32 -4.40 -27.57
C VAL A 113 -10.33 -3.96 -26.51
N LEU A 114 -9.14 -3.60 -26.96
CA LEU A 114 -8.11 -2.94 -26.18
C LEU A 114 -8.00 -1.47 -26.64
N ASP A 115 -7.57 -0.58 -25.75
CA ASP A 115 -7.19 0.77 -26.15
C ASP A 115 -5.80 0.78 -26.83
N LYS A 116 -5.40 1.96 -27.30
CA LYS A 116 -4.08 2.19 -27.92
C LYS A 116 -2.88 1.92 -26.98
N GLU A 117 -3.13 1.84 -25.67
CA GLU A 117 -2.14 1.51 -24.63
C GLU A 117 -2.17 0.02 -24.26
N LEU A 118 -2.88 -0.81 -25.05
CA LEU A 118 -3.10 -2.23 -24.84
C LEU A 118 -3.84 -2.55 -23.53
N LYS A 119 -4.63 -1.60 -22.99
CA LYS A 119 -5.49 -1.87 -21.85
C LYS A 119 -6.82 -2.42 -22.31
N TYR A 120 -7.32 -3.43 -21.60
CA TYR A 120 -8.64 -3.98 -21.84
C TYR A 120 -9.73 -2.91 -21.68
N LYS A 121 -10.56 -2.73 -22.72
CA LYS A 121 -11.77 -1.90 -22.64
C LYS A 121 -13.00 -2.76 -22.41
N ASN A 122 -13.28 -3.67 -23.34
CA ASN A 122 -14.50 -4.46 -23.31
C ASN A 122 -14.39 -5.78 -24.10
N LYS A 123 -15.30 -6.71 -23.81
CA LYS A 123 -15.59 -7.88 -24.64
C LYS A 123 -16.80 -7.57 -25.52
N LEU A 124 -16.66 -7.73 -26.84
CA LEU A 124 -17.73 -7.45 -27.79
C LEU A 124 -18.61 -8.67 -28.04
N TYR A 125 -17.96 -9.80 -28.34
CA TYR A 125 -18.61 -11.03 -28.77
C TYR A 125 -18.00 -12.21 -28.04
N ASP A 126 -18.81 -13.22 -27.76
CA ASP A 126 -18.39 -14.44 -27.08
C ASP A 126 -19.12 -15.68 -27.62
N SER A 127 -18.99 -16.79 -26.91
CA SER A 127 -19.64 -18.05 -27.29
C SER A 127 -21.16 -18.00 -27.33
N LYS A 128 -21.81 -17.03 -26.66
CA LYS A 128 -23.25 -16.81 -26.78
C LYS A 128 -23.64 -16.25 -28.15
N ASN A 129 -22.70 -15.61 -28.85
CA ASN A 129 -22.86 -15.17 -30.22
C ASN A 129 -22.54 -16.26 -31.25
N GLY A 130 -22.20 -17.47 -30.80
CA GLY A 130 -21.85 -18.60 -31.67
C GLY A 130 -20.36 -18.75 -31.95
N LEU A 131 -19.50 -17.96 -31.29
CA LEU A 131 -18.06 -18.11 -31.41
C LEU A 131 -17.56 -19.35 -30.66
N ASP A 132 -16.65 -20.10 -31.29
CA ASP A 132 -15.90 -21.19 -30.70
C ASP A 132 -14.41 -20.87 -30.80
N LYS A 133 -13.77 -20.95 -31.96
CA LYS A 133 -12.33 -20.71 -32.09
C LYS A 133 -12.07 -19.60 -33.10
N PRO A 134 -12.34 -18.33 -32.74
CA PRO A 134 -12.08 -17.23 -33.63
C PRO A 134 -10.57 -17.08 -33.87
N THR A 135 -10.16 -17.19 -35.13
CA THR A 135 -8.75 -17.21 -35.55
C THR A 135 -8.33 -15.98 -36.32
N ALA A 136 -9.23 -15.26 -36.97
CA ALA A 136 -8.89 -14.03 -37.67
C ALA A 136 -10.00 -13.00 -37.49
N ILE A 137 -9.62 -11.73 -37.53
CA ILE A 137 -10.53 -10.61 -37.39
C ILE A 137 -10.18 -9.52 -38.41
N SER A 138 -11.20 -8.90 -38.99
CA SER A 138 -11.07 -7.74 -39.86
C SER A 138 -12.21 -6.76 -39.59
N LEU A 139 -11.94 -5.47 -39.75
CA LEU A 139 -12.91 -4.41 -39.57
C LEU A 139 -13.16 -3.72 -40.91
N LEU A 140 -14.42 -3.66 -41.34
CA LEU A 140 -14.83 -3.02 -42.59
C LEU A 140 -16.22 -2.39 -42.42
N ASN A 141 -16.34 -1.09 -42.69
CA ASN A 141 -17.60 -0.34 -42.70
C ASN A 141 -18.48 -0.61 -41.47
N ASP A 142 -17.93 -0.38 -40.27
CA ASP A 142 -18.63 -0.61 -38.98
C ASP A 142 -19.11 -2.04 -38.77
N HIS A 143 -18.47 -3.01 -39.43
CA HIS A 143 -18.71 -4.42 -39.22
C HIS A 143 -17.41 -5.15 -38.95
N ILE A 144 -17.43 -6.01 -37.95
CA ILE A 144 -16.35 -6.94 -37.65
C ILE A 144 -16.64 -8.26 -38.35
N TRP A 145 -15.66 -8.71 -39.12
CA TRP A 145 -15.63 -10.00 -39.76
C TRP A 145 -14.72 -10.90 -38.93
N VAL A 146 -15.25 -12.00 -38.42
CA VAL A 146 -14.51 -12.96 -37.59
C VAL A 146 -14.49 -14.31 -38.31
N ALA A 147 -13.29 -14.80 -38.63
CA ALA A 147 -13.13 -16.18 -39.08
C ALA A 147 -13.09 -17.08 -37.84
N ASP A 148 -13.94 -18.10 -37.82
CA ASP A 148 -14.07 -19.05 -36.71
C ASP A 148 -14.23 -20.47 -37.25
N GLY A 149 -13.12 -21.21 -37.24
CA GLY A 149 -13.03 -22.53 -37.88
C GLY A 149 -13.42 -22.48 -39.37
N ASN A 150 -14.55 -23.09 -39.71
CA ASN A 150 -15.09 -23.17 -41.08
C ASN A 150 -16.20 -22.13 -41.35
N GLN A 151 -16.41 -21.18 -40.44
CA GLN A 151 -17.47 -20.19 -40.53
C GLN A 151 -16.88 -18.77 -40.50
N ILE A 152 -17.63 -17.84 -41.08
CA ILE A 152 -17.34 -16.40 -40.99
C ILE A 152 -18.55 -15.75 -40.33
N PHE A 153 -18.31 -15.11 -39.19
CA PHE A 153 -19.31 -14.31 -38.51
C PHE A 153 -19.13 -12.84 -38.88
N ILE A 154 -20.24 -12.14 -39.05
CA ILE A 154 -20.28 -10.71 -39.30
C ILE A 154 -21.08 -10.08 -38.18
N PHE A 155 -20.46 -9.18 -37.45
CA PHE A 155 -21.08 -8.48 -36.35
C PHE A 155 -21.04 -6.97 -36.54
N PRO A 156 -22.04 -6.21 -36.06
CA PRO A 156 -21.96 -4.76 -36.06
C PRO A 156 -20.84 -4.27 -35.13
N TYR A 157 -20.24 -3.13 -35.43
CA TYR A 157 -19.25 -2.48 -34.59
C TYR A 157 -19.57 -1.01 -34.49
N ALA A 158 -20.13 -0.61 -33.35
CA ALA A 158 -20.30 0.79 -33.01
C ALA A 158 -19.23 1.16 -31.98
N ASN A 159 -18.39 2.12 -32.34
CA ASN A 159 -17.52 2.79 -31.38
C ASN A 159 -18.35 3.78 -30.59
N GLU A 160 -18.71 3.41 -29.35
CA GLU A 160 -19.11 4.38 -28.31
C GLU A 160 -17.88 4.96 -27.61
#